data_AF-A0A847DHJ3-F1
#
_entry.id   AF-A0A847DHJ3-F1
#
_cell.length_a   1.000
_cell.length_b   1.000
_cell.length_c   1.000
_cell.angle_alpha   90.00
_cell.angle_beta   90.00
_cell.angle_gamma   90.00
#
_symmetry.space_group_name_H-M   'P 1'
#
loop_
_entity.id
_entity.type
_entity.pdbx_description
1 polymer ?
#
loop_
_entity_poly.entity_id
_entity_poly.type
_entity_poly.pdbx_seq_one_letter_code
_entity_poly.pdbx_strand_id
1 'polypeptide(L)'
;MKSVSELTNEINGIKEKIESLKAEKADKEKEIDSLKASNIRLIINAADKERKPASISSGVNRITTLLTENEQLSAAIQALEGQQNVLQNELFIAELRQELDTGYYAMKDQYIGKAKSIQNGLKTWLEYGKCLTEQIAEFNLLPNPLMAANLYNIFKRCRTYDQFISLGFDWPGESAHFNLCNGVMADEEKLDKLIVEIKKFSNILYAIEQNILPGLCSGIPHA
;
A
#
# COMPACT_ATOMS: atom_id res chain seq x y z
N MET A 1 -19.75 -0.28 -2.66
CA MET A 1 -19.39 0.78 -1.69
C MET A 1 -19.56 2.09 -2.43
N LYS A 2 -20.19 3.10 -1.84
CA LYS A 2 -20.39 4.39 -2.50
C LYS A 2 -19.04 5.05 -2.75
N SER A 3 -18.95 5.80 -3.84
CA SER A 3 -17.78 6.61 -4.18
C SER A 3 -17.66 7.82 -3.25
N VAL A 4 -16.45 8.39 -3.15
CA VAL A 4 -16.18 9.61 -2.37
C VAL A 4 -17.10 10.76 -2.79
N SER A 5 -17.37 10.90 -4.10
CA SER A 5 -18.26 11.94 -4.62
C SER A 5 -19.73 11.71 -4.23
N GLU A 6 -20.23 10.47 -4.32
CA GLU A 6 -21.59 10.12 -3.87
C GLU A 6 -21.78 10.41 -2.38
N LEU A 7 -20.83 9.98 -1.54
CA LEU A 7 -20.88 10.21 -0.09
C LEU A 7 -20.82 11.70 0.26
N THR A 8 -19.95 12.45 -0.41
CA THR A 8 -19.83 13.90 -0.21
C THR A 8 -21.14 14.62 -0.56
N ASN A 9 -21.76 14.25 -1.68
CA ASN A 9 -23.04 14.84 -2.10
C ASN A 9 -24.17 14.51 -1.12
N GLU A 10 -24.25 13.26 -0.64
CA GLU A 10 -25.26 12.86 0.35
C GLU A 10 -25.08 13.57 1.69
N ILE A 11 -23.84 13.72 2.17
CA ILE A 11 -23.54 14.47 3.39
C ILE A 11 -23.96 15.94 3.25
N ASN A 12 -23.65 16.56 2.10
CA ASN A 12 -24.03 17.95 1.85
C ASN A 12 -25.56 18.11 1.83
N GLY A 13 -26.28 17.20 1.17
CA GLY A 13 -27.75 17.21 1.17
C GLY A 13 -28.36 17.02 2.56
N ILE A 14 -27.77 16.18 3.40
CA ILE A 14 -28.22 16.01 4.80
C ILE A 14 -27.92 17.26 5.63
N LYS A 15 -26.75 17.89 5.46
CA LYS A 15 -26.41 19.16 6.13
C LYS A 15 -27.42 20.26 5.80
N GLU A 16 -27.72 20.46 4.52
CA GLU A 16 -28.71 21.44 4.07
C GLU A 16 -30.09 21.17 4.69
N LYS A 17 -30.50 19.90 4.76
CA LYS A 17 -31.76 19.50 5.38
C LYS A 17 -31.78 19.76 6.89
N ILE A 18 -30.69 19.49 7.59
CA ILE A 18 -30.55 19.78 9.03
C ILE A 18 -30.64 21.29 9.27
N GLU A 19 -29.94 22.11 8.48
CA GLU A 19 -29.98 23.57 8.61
C GLU A 19 -31.40 24.12 8.35
N SER A 20 -32.09 23.61 7.32
CA SER A 20 -33.47 23.97 7.05
C SER A 20 -34.42 23.62 8.19
N LEU A 21 -34.30 22.42 8.79
CA LEU A 21 -35.14 22.01 9.93
C LEU A 21 -34.81 22.80 11.20
N LYS A 22 -33.54 23.16 11.43
CA LYS A 22 -33.13 24.03 12.55
C LYS A 22 -33.73 25.43 12.41
N ALA A 23 -33.78 25.98 11.20
CA ALA A 23 -34.42 27.26 10.94
C ALA A 23 -35.95 27.19 11.18
N GLU A 24 -36.62 26.16 10.66
CA GLU A 24 -38.06 25.96 10.88
C GLU A 24 -38.40 25.83 12.37
N LYS A 25 -37.63 25.03 13.11
CA LYS A 25 -37.78 24.89 14.56
C LYS A 25 -37.64 26.23 15.28
N ALA A 26 -36.63 27.03 14.93
CA ALA A 26 -36.40 28.33 15.54
C ALA A 26 -37.56 29.31 15.28
N ASP A 27 -38.16 29.28 14.08
CA ASP A 27 -39.31 30.12 13.76
C ASP A 27 -40.58 29.68 14.51
N LYS A 28 -40.81 28.37 14.68
CA LYS A 28 -41.90 27.85 15.52
C LYS A 28 -41.70 28.19 17.00
N GLU A 29 -40.47 28.15 17.52
CA GLU A 29 -40.16 28.60 18.89
C GLU A 29 -40.52 30.08 19.10
N LYS A 30 -40.18 30.95 18.15
CA LYS A 30 -40.59 32.37 18.19
C LYS A 30 -42.12 32.53 18.13
N GLU A 31 -42.82 31.75 17.32
CA GLU A 31 -44.29 31.78 17.24
C GLU A 31 -44.92 31.39 18.59
N ILE A 32 -44.42 30.32 19.21
CA ILE A 32 -44.86 29.86 20.54
C ILE A 32 -44.70 30.98 21.57
N ASP A 33 -43.55 31.64 21.62
CA ASP A 33 -43.27 32.69 22.61
C ASP A 33 -44.15 33.92 22.40
N SER A 34 -44.40 34.30 21.14
CA SER A 34 -45.34 35.36 20.79
C SER A 34 -46.77 35.03 21.23
N LEU A 35 -47.24 33.81 20.98
CA LEU A 35 -48.57 33.34 21.40
C LEU A 35 -48.71 33.27 22.93
N LYS A 36 -47.67 32.81 23.64
CA LYS A 36 -47.64 32.81 25.11
C LYS A 36 -47.77 34.23 25.66
N ALA A 37 -46.97 35.18 25.15
CA ALA A 37 -47.03 36.57 25.58
C ALA A 37 -48.40 37.21 25.30
N SER A 38 -48.99 36.93 24.14
CA SER A 38 -50.34 37.39 23.78
C SER A 38 -51.41 36.83 24.72
N ASN A 39 -51.38 35.51 24.99
CA ASN A 39 -52.31 34.86 25.90
C ASN A 39 -52.21 35.40 27.33
N ILE A 40 -51.00 35.69 27.82
CA ILE A 40 -50.79 36.32 29.14
C ILE A 40 -51.47 37.70 29.20
N ARG A 41 -51.31 38.53 28.17
CA ARG A 41 -51.99 39.84 28.10
C ARG A 41 -53.51 39.69 28.11
N LEU A 42 -54.04 38.71 27.39
CA LEU A 42 -55.48 38.42 27.37
C LEU A 42 -56.00 37.98 28.74
N ILE A 43 -55.23 37.18 29.48
CA ILE A 43 -55.56 36.77 30.85
C ILE A 43 -55.60 37.99 31.77
N ILE A 44 -54.56 38.84 31.74
CA ILE A 44 -54.48 40.06 32.57
C ILE A 44 -55.68 40.98 32.29
N ASN A 45 -56.00 41.23 31.01
CA ASN A 45 -57.11 42.11 30.61
C ASN A 45 -58.51 41.53 30.93
N ALA A 46 -58.59 40.22 31.19
CA ALA A 46 -59.83 39.54 31.53
C ALA A 46 -59.92 39.16 33.02
N ALA A 47 -58.95 39.55 33.85
CA ALA A 47 -58.85 39.17 35.26
C ALA A 47 -60.07 39.60 36.09
N ASP A 48 -60.70 40.72 35.74
CA ASP A 48 -61.89 41.25 36.41
C ASP A 48 -63.23 40.74 35.82
N LYS A 49 -63.20 39.79 34.89
CA LYS A 49 -64.40 39.25 34.21
C LYS A 49 -64.68 37.81 34.65
N GLU A 50 -65.96 37.49 34.93
CA GLU A 50 -66.41 36.15 35.40
C GLU A 50 -66.12 34.98 34.43
N ARG A 51 -65.81 35.24 33.15
CA ARG A 51 -65.57 34.19 32.14
C ARG A 51 -64.26 34.40 31.39
N LYS A 52 -63.49 33.30 31.26
CA LYS A 52 -62.32 33.24 30.39
C LYS A 52 -62.70 33.45 28.91
N PRO A 53 -61.97 34.30 28.17
CA PRO A 53 -62.14 34.44 26.72
C PRO A 53 -61.90 33.11 25.97
N ALA A 54 -62.79 32.77 25.03
CA ALA A 54 -62.64 31.60 24.17
C ALA A 54 -61.33 31.62 23.33
N SER A 55 -60.82 32.82 23.02
CA SER A 55 -59.55 33.03 22.31
C SER A 55 -58.32 32.47 23.05
N ILE A 56 -58.37 32.37 24.38
CA ILE A 56 -57.30 31.74 25.17
C ILE A 56 -57.28 30.23 24.92
N SER A 57 -58.45 29.59 24.83
CA SER A 57 -58.53 28.14 24.58
C SER A 57 -57.99 27.79 23.19
N SER A 58 -58.29 28.59 22.16
CA SER A 58 -57.73 28.40 20.82
C SER A 58 -56.22 28.66 20.79
N GLY A 59 -55.74 29.68 21.52
CA GLY A 59 -54.33 29.99 21.64
C GLY A 59 -53.55 28.86 22.33
N VAL A 60 -54.10 28.28 23.40
CA VAL A 60 -53.51 27.11 24.09
C VAL A 60 -53.43 25.91 23.15
N ASN A 61 -54.49 25.59 22.41
CA ASN A 61 -54.46 24.48 21.45
C ASN A 61 -53.38 24.68 20.37
N ARG A 62 -53.25 25.91 19.83
CA ARG A 62 -52.21 26.22 18.84
C ARG A 62 -50.79 26.08 19.43
N ILE A 63 -50.57 26.54 20.66
CA ILE A 63 -49.29 26.35 21.38
C ILE A 63 -49.00 24.86 21.54
N THR A 64 -49.97 24.04 21.95
CA THR A 64 -49.79 22.59 22.08
C THR A 64 -49.41 21.94 20.75
N THR A 65 -50.09 22.28 19.65
CA THR A 65 -49.73 21.79 18.31
C THR A 65 -48.31 22.16 17.93
N LEU A 66 -47.91 23.43 18.10
CA LEU A 66 -46.56 23.90 17.77
C LEU A 66 -45.49 23.24 18.65
N LEU A 67 -45.78 22.95 19.92
CA LEU A 67 -44.88 22.21 20.81
C LEU A 67 -44.68 20.78 20.30
N THR A 68 -45.74 20.07 19.92
CA THR A 68 -45.63 18.73 19.34
C THR A 68 -44.86 18.74 18.02
N GLU A 69 -45.10 19.71 17.14
CA GLU A 69 -44.34 19.87 15.90
C GLU A 69 -42.85 20.15 16.18
N ASN A 70 -42.52 20.95 17.19
CA ASN A 70 -41.14 21.20 17.60
C ASN A 70 -40.43 19.97 18.19
N GLU A 71 -41.15 19.13 18.93
CA GLU A 71 -40.64 17.84 19.39
C GLU A 71 -40.34 16.91 18.21
N GLN A 72 -41.24 16.85 17.23
CA GLN A 72 -41.03 16.08 16.00
C GLN A 72 -39.84 16.58 15.18
N LEU A 73 -39.70 17.91 15.02
CA LEU A 73 -38.54 18.52 14.37
C LEU A 73 -37.24 18.21 15.11
N SER A 74 -37.25 18.24 16.45
CA SER A 74 -36.09 17.90 17.27
C SER A 74 -35.66 16.44 17.08
N ALA A 75 -36.61 15.51 17.08
CA ALA A 75 -36.35 14.10 16.82
C ALA A 75 -35.82 13.87 15.38
N ALA A 76 -36.38 14.55 14.39
CA ALA A 76 -35.93 14.47 13.00
C ALA A 76 -34.51 15.01 12.81
N ILE A 77 -34.17 16.14 13.45
CA ILE A 77 -32.80 16.70 13.44
C ILE A 77 -31.82 15.68 14.04
N GLN A 78 -32.16 15.11 15.21
CA GLN A 78 -31.28 14.14 15.87
C GLN A 78 -31.05 12.88 15.02
N ALA A 79 -32.09 12.38 14.35
CA ALA A 79 -31.98 11.25 13.44
C ALA A 79 -31.06 11.56 12.24
N LEU A 80 -31.21 12.74 11.65
CA LEU A 80 -30.37 13.19 10.53
C LEU A 80 -28.92 13.42 10.95
N GLU A 81 -28.67 13.98 12.14
CA GLU A 81 -27.32 14.13 12.69
C GLU A 81 -26.66 12.76 12.92
N GLY A 82 -27.43 11.77 13.41
CA GLY A 82 -26.97 10.38 13.51
C GLY A 82 -26.60 9.78 12.15
N GLN A 83 -27.46 9.96 11.14
CA GLN A 83 -27.19 9.50 9.77
C GLN A 83 -25.96 10.20 9.16
N GLN A 84 -25.81 11.50 9.38
CA GLN A 84 -24.67 12.27 8.92
C GLN A 84 -23.35 11.72 9.50
N ASN A 85 -23.32 11.40 10.80
CA ASN A 85 -22.13 10.83 11.45
C ASN A 85 -21.75 9.48 10.83
N VAL A 86 -22.72 8.62 10.53
CA VAL A 86 -22.48 7.33 9.86
C VAL A 86 -21.87 7.57 8.48
N LEU A 87 -22.45 8.45 7.68
CA LEU A 87 -21.95 8.76 6.33
C LEU A 87 -20.57 9.43 6.35
N GLN A 88 -20.27 10.26 7.35
CA GLN A 88 -18.94 10.85 7.52
C GLN A 88 -17.89 9.78 7.81
N ASN A 89 -18.22 8.78 8.63
CA ASN A 89 -17.33 7.65 8.85
C ASN A 89 -17.17 6.80 7.57
N GLU A 90 -18.25 6.58 6.81
CA GLU A 90 -18.16 5.89 5.52
C GLU A 90 -17.28 6.66 4.51
N LEU A 91 -17.40 7.99 4.45
CA LEU A 91 -16.57 8.85 3.59
C LEU A 91 -15.09 8.70 3.96
N PHE A 92 -14.76 8.79 5.25
CA PHE A 92 -13.39 8.62 5.73
C PHE A 92 -12.79 7.27 5.29
N ILE A 93 -13.54 6.17 5.44
CA ILE A 93 -13.09 4.85 4.99
C ILE A 93 -12.98 4.78 3.46
N ALA A 94 -13.86 5.44 2.71
CA ALA A 94 -13.81 5.47 1.25
C ALA A 94 -12.57 6.22 0.74
N GLU A 95 -12.22 7.34 1.36
CA GLU A 95 -11.01 8.10 1.07
C GLU A 95 -9.75 7.25 1.33
N LEU A 96 -9.65 6.60 2.49
CA LEU A 96 -8.53 5.70 2.80
C LEU A 96 -8.42 4.53 1.81
N ARG A 97 -9.55 3.98 1.34
CA ARG A 97 -9.53 2.94 0.31
C ARG A 97 -9.02 3.46 -1.02
N GLN A 98 -9.45 4.65 -1.42
CA GLN A 98 -8.96 5.27 -2.66
C GLN A 98 -7.45 5.51 -2.60
N GLU A 99 -6.93 5.95 -1.45
CA GLU A 99 -5.48 6.08 -1.22
C GLU A 99 -4.76 4.72 -1.33
N LEU A 100 -5.32 3.65 -0.75
CA LEU A 100 -4.77 2.30 -0.89
C LEU A 100 -4.77 1.80 -2.35
N ASP A 101 -5.85 2.04 -3.07
CA ASP A 101 -6.01 1.60 -4.46
C ASP A 101 -5.02 2.32 -5.38
N THR A 102 -4.90 3.63 -5.24
CA THR A 102 -4.05 4.47 -6.09
C THR A 102 -2.57 4.45 -5.71
N GLY A 103 -2.25 4.23 -4.43
CA GLY A 103 -0.89 4.17 -3.93
C GLY A 103 -0.34 2.74 -3.88
N TYR A 104 -0.86 1.92 -2.96
CA TYR A 104 -0.31 0.59 -2.69
C TYR A 104 -0.65 -0.41 -3.79
N TYR A 105 -1.94 -0.63 -4.09
CA TYR A 105 -2.36 -1.68 -5.00
C TYR A 105 -1.95 -1.40 -6.45
N ALA A 106 -1.92 -0.13 -6.87
CA ALA A 106 -1.42 0.27 -8.19
C ALA A 106 0.02 -0.19 -8.47
N MET A 107 0.87 -0.26 -7.45
CA MET A 107 2.30 -0.59 -7.61
C MET A 107 2.68 -1.98 -7.11
N LYS A 108 1.90 -2.55 -6.18
CA LYS A 108 2.23 -3.79 -5.46
C LYS A 108 2.59 -4.93 -6.41
N ASP A 109 1.74 -5.19 -7.39
CA ASP A 109 1.89 -6.38 -8.23
C ASP A 109 3.10 -6.26 -9.17
N GLN A 110 3.39 -5.06 -9.68
CA GLN A 110 4.59 -4.81 -10.48
C GLN A 110 5.87 -4.98 -9.63
N TYR A 111 5.87 -4.43 -8.42
CA TYR A 111 7.01 -4.52 -7.51
C TYR A 111 7.29 -5.99 -7.10
N ILE A 112 6.26 -6.69 -6.62
CA ILE A 112 6.35 -8.10 -6.21
C ILE A 112 6.71 -8.98 -7.41
N GLY A 113 6.14 -8.71 -8.59
CA GLY A 113 6.44 -9.45 -9.81
C GLY A 113 7.92 -9.36 -10.19
N LYS A 114 8.51 -8.16 -10.17
CA LYS A 114 9.95 -7.96 -10.42
C LYS A 114 10.80 -8.67 -9.36
N ALA A 115 10.46 -8.55 -8.08
CA ALA A 115 11.19 -9.23 -7.01
C ALA A 115 11.19 -10.75 -7.17
N LYS A 116 10.04 -11.35 -7.51
CA LYS A 116 9.93 -12.79 -7.80
C LYS A 116 10.75 -13.21 -9.03
N SER A 117 10.73 -12.40 -10.10
CA SER A 117 11.54 -12.67 -11.29
C SER A 117 13.03 -12.72 -10.98
N ILE A 118 13.53 -11.76 -10.18
CA ILE A 118 14.93 -11.72 -9.74
C ILE A 118 15.23 -12.95 -8.89
N GLN A 119 14.37 -13.25 -7.90
CA GLN A 119 14.54 -14.42 -7.03
C GLN A 119 14.64 -15.73 -7.83
N ASN A 120 13.80 -15.91 -8.84
CA ASN A 120 13.84 -17.09 -9.69
C ASN A 120 15.13 -17.15 -10.51
N GLY A 121 15.57 -16.04 -11.08
CA GLY A 121 16.86 -15.95 -11.78
C GLY A 121 18.03 -16.34 -10.87
N LEU A 122 18.02 -15.89 -9.61
CA LEU A 122 19.04 -16.26 -8.62
C LEU A 122 19.03 -17.74 -8.26
N LYS A 123 17.85 -18.36 -8.14
CA LYS A 123 17.74 -19.82 -7.91
C LYS A 123 18.35 -20.61 -9.06
N THR A 124 18.00 -20.25 -10.29
CA THR A 124 18.57 -20.87 -11.49
C THR A 124 20.09 -20.69 -11.54
N TRP A 125 20.60 -19.49 -11.25
CA TRP A 125 22.04 -19.24 -11.23
C TRP A 125 22.77 -20.05 -10.15
N LEU A 126 22.15 -20.22 -8.98
CA LEU A 126 22.68 -21.07 -7.91
C LEU A 126 22.78 -22.54 -8.34
N GLU A 127 21.79 -23.07 -9.05
CA GLU A 127 21.82 -24.43 -9.60
C GLU A 127 22.94 -24.59 -10.63
N TYR A 128 23.08 -23.64 -11.56
CA TYR A 128 24.20 -23.64 -12.50
C TYR A 128 25.56 -23.55 -11.79
N GLY A 129 25.68 -22.70 -10.77
CA GLY A 129 26.90 -22.55 -9.98
C GLY A 129 27.30 -23.84 -9.27
N LYS A 130 26.34 -24.61 -8.76
CA LYS A 130 26.60 -25.96 -8.19
C LYS A 130 27.14 -26.92 -9.24
N CYS A 131 26.48 -27.00 -10.41
CA CYS A 131 26.93 -27.87 -11.50
C CYS A 131 28.34 -27.49 -11.99
N LEU A 132 28.63 -26.20 -12.14
CA LEU A 132 29.96 -25.72 -12.52
C LEU A 132 31.02 -26.06 -11.46
N THR A 133 30.67 -25.96 -10.18
CA THR A 133 31.56 -26.31 -9.06
C THR A 133 31.93 -27.80 -9.11
N GLU A 134 30.97 -28.67 -9.42
CA GLU A 134 31.21 -30.11 -9.62
C GLU A 134 32.15 -30.36 -10.80
N GLN A 135 31.91 -29.73 -11.96
CA GLN A 135 32.79 -29.87 -13.13
C GLN A 135 34.22 -29.40 -12.86
N ILE A 136 34.40 -28.30 -12.12
CA ILE A 136 35.73 -27.81 -11.73
C ILE A 136 36.40 -28.80 -10.77
N ALA A 137 35.66 -29.38 -9.83
CA ALA A 137 36.18 -30.40 -8.93
C ALA A 137 36.63 -31.65 -9.70
N GLU A 138 35.82 -32.11 -10.66
CA GLU A 138 36.19 -33.22 -11.57
C GLU A 138 37.42 -32.89 -12.40
N PHE A 139 37.50 -31.68 -12.97
CA PHE A 139 38.66 -31.22 -13.73
C PHE A 139 39.94 -31.22 -12.90
N ASN A 140 39.88 -30.79 -11.63
CA ASN A 140 41.04 -30.77 -10.73
C ASN A 140 41.59 -32.17 -10.40
N LEU A 141 40.83 -33.23 -10.67
CA LEU A 141 41.29 -34.61 -10.55
C LEU A 141 42.00 -35.11 -11.82
N LEU A 142 41.83 -34.42 -12.95
CA LEU A 142 42.49 -34.79 -14.20
C LEU A 142 44.00 -34.47 -14.11
N PRO A 143 44.87 -35.39 -14.53
CA PRO A 143 46.29 -35.13 -14.58
C PRO A 143 46.58 -34.06 -15.64
N ASN A 144 47.40 -33.07 -15.30
CA ASN A 144 47.85 -32.07 -16.28
C ASN A 144 48.65 -32.79 -17.38
N PRO A 145 48.19 -32.79 -18.64
CA PRO A 145 48.82 -33.56 -19.72
C PRO A 145 50.26 -33.10 -20.00
N LEU A 146 50.56 -31.81 -19.80
CA LEU A 146 51.91 -31.25 -19.98
C LEU A 146 52.89 -31.76 -18.92
N MET A 147 52.40 -32.03 -17.70
CA MET A 147 53.20 -32.58 -16.60
C MET A 147 53.26 -34.11 -16.64
N ALA A 148 52.15 -34.77 -16.96
CA ALA A 148 52.04 -36.24 -17.03
C ALA A 148 52.90 -36.85 -18.14
N ALA A 149 52.96 -36.21 -19.31
CA ALA A 149 53.82 -36.64 -20.42
C ALA A 149 55.30 -36.26 -20.21
N ASN A 150 55.63 -35.52 -19.15
CA ASN A 150 56.96 -35.01 -18.86
C ASN A 150 57.62 -34.36 -20.09
N LEU A 151 56.84 -33.52 -20.80
CA LEU A 151 57.26 -32.87 -22.04
C LEU A 151 58.58 -32.11 -21.86
N TYR A 152 58.78 -31.52 -20.67
CA TYR A 152 60.05 -30.90 -20.31
C TYR A 152 61.25 -31.84 -20.46
N ASN A 153 61.18 -33.08 -19.94
CA ASN A 153 62.27 -34.04 -20.08
C ASN A 153 62.43 -34.55 -21.50
N ILE A 154 61.34 -34.64 -22.27
CA ILE A 154 61.39 -35.01 -23.69
C ILE A 154 62.12 -33.93 -24.48
N PHE A 155 61.71 -32.67 -24.35
CA PHE A 155 62.30 -31.55 -25.08
C PHE A 155 63.75 -31.26 -24.62
N LYS A 156 64.05 -31.41 -23.33
CA LYS A 156 65.42 -31.24 -22.79
C LYS A 156 66.42 -32.26 -23.36
N ARG A 157 65.97 -33.42 -23.84
CA ARG A 157 66.83 -34.43 -24.48
C ARG A 157 67.21 -34.06 -25.92
N CYS A 158 66.48 -33.16 -26.55
CA CYS A 158 66.86 -32.61 -27.86
C CYS A 158 68.05 -31.66 -27.68
N ARG A 159 69.17 -31.98 -28.32
CA ARG A 159 70.42 -31.19 -28.25
C ARG A 159 70.50 -30.12 -29.34
N THR A 160 69.69 -30.23 -30.39
CA THR A 160 69.61 -29.26 -31.49
C THR A 160 68.16 -28.97 -31.86
N TYR A 161 67.92 -27.85 -32.54
CA TYR A 161 66.59 -27.47 -33.02
C TYR A 161 66.03 -28.47 -34.05
N ASP A 162 66.86 -29.00 -34.94
CA ASP A 162 66.44 -30.01 -35.93
C ASP A 162 65.92 -31.30 -35.27
N GLN A 163 66.50 -31.70 -34.13
CA GLN A 163 66.00 -32.85 -33.35
C GLN A 163 64.62 -32.58 -32.78
N PHE A 164 64.36 -31.36 -32.32
CA PHE A 164 63.05 -30.95 -31.82
C PHE A 164 62.01 -30.91 -32.95
N ILE A 165 62.34 -30.31 -34.10
CA ILE A 165 61.43 -30.24 -35.25
C ILE A 165 61.12 -31.64 -35.79
N SER A 166 62.08 -32.57 -35.75
CA SER A 166 61.87 -33.97 -36.15
C SER A 166 60.90 -34.74 -35.25
N LEU A 167 60.58 -34.24 -34.05
CA LEU A 167 59.53 -34.81 -33.21
C LEU A 167 58.13 -34.57 -33.77
N GLY A 168 57.96 -33.64 -34.72
CA GLY A 168 56.67 -33.31 -35.32
C GLY A 168 55.67 -32.70 -34.33
N PHE A 169 56.15 -32.11 -33.23
CA PHE A 169 55.30 -31.53 -32.20
C PHE A 169 54.87 -30.10 -32.60
N ASP A 170 53.57 -29.92 -32.85
CA ASP A 170 52.97 -28.64 -33.25
C ASP A 170 52.80 -27.69 -32.04
N TRP A 171 53.91 -27.12 -31.58
CA TRP A 171 53.88 -26.20 -30.43
C TRP A 171 52.93 -25.00 -30.62
N PRO A 172 52.89 -24.32 -31.78
CA PRO A 172 51.93 -23.24 -32.02
C PRO A 172 50.47 -23.69 -31.85
N GLY A 173 50.07 -24.82 -32.45
CA GLY A 173 48.71 -25.36 -32.31
C GLY A 173 48.39 -25.76 -30.87
N GLU A 174 49.28 -26.49 -30.22
CA GLU A 174 49.09 -26.96 -28.84
C GLU A 174 49.03 -25.80 -27.84
N SER A 175 49.91 -24.81 -27.97
CA SER A 175 49.91 -23.63 -27.07
C SER A 175 48.60 -22.83 -27.14
N ALA A 176 47.95 -22.82 -28.30
CA ALA A 176 46.66 -22.15 -28.47
C ALA A 176 45.53 -22.83 -27.68
N HIS A 177 45.58 -24.15 -27.50
CA HIS A 177 44.57 -24.90 -26.74
C HIS A 177 44.55 -24.56 -25.23
N PHE A 178 45.64 -24.03 -24.68
CA PHE A 178 45.73 -23.67 -23.25
C PHE A 178 45.43 -22.19 -22.95
N ASN A 179 45.23 -21.37 -23.97
CA ASN A 179 44.90 -19.94 -23.81
C ASN A 179 43.41 -19.70 -23.54
N LEU A 180 42.83 -20.41 -22.56
CA LEU A 180 41.39 -20.46 -22.30
C LEU A 180 40.88 -19.32 -21.40
N CYS A 181 41.75 -18.71 -20.58
CA CYS A 181 41.34 -17.73 -19.56
C CYS A 181 41.07 -16.31 -20.09
N ASN A 182 41.53 -15.97 -21.29
CA ASN A 182 41.53 -14.60 -21.80
C ASN A 182 40.11 -13.99 -21.93
N GLY A 183 39.10 -14.82 -22.24
CA GLY A 183 37.70 -14.37 -22.29
C GLY A 183 37.04 -14.25 -20.92
N VAL A 184 37.41 -15.13 -19.98
CA VAL A 184 36.81 -15.21 -18.63
C VAL A 184 37.26 -14.03 -17.76
N MET A 185 38.55 -13.66 -17.83
CA MET A 185 39.09 -12.54 -17.05
C MET A 185 38.48 -11.19 -17.43
N ALA A 186 37.95 -11.04 -18.65
CA ALA A 186 37.28 -9.80 -19.08
C ALA A 186 35.89 -9.61 -18.45
N ASP A 187 35.27 -10.69 -17.97
CA ASP A 187 33.93 -10.67 -17.37
C ASP A 187 33.95 -10.75 -15.83
N GLU A 188 35.11 -10.97 -15.22
CA GLU A 188 35.30 -11.08 -13.77
C GLU A 188 34.79 -9.83 -13.03
N GLU A 189 35.13 -8.63 -13.51
CA GLU A 189 34.66 -7.36 -12.91
C GLU A 189 33.12 -7.23 -12.97
N LYS A 190 32.48 -7.78 -14.00
CA LYS A 190 31.01 -7.76 -14.12
C LYS A 190 30.36 -8.71 -13.12
N LEU A 191 30.98 -9.86 -12.86
CA LEU A 191 30.51 -10.81 -11.85
C LEU A 191 30.60 -10.23 -10.44
N ASP A 192 31.69 -9.55 -10.11
CA ASP A 192 31.84 -8.87 -8.82
C ASP A 192 30.77 -7.80 -8.61
N LYS A 193 30.52 -6.97 -9.63
CA LYS A 193 29.44 -5.99 -9.62
C LYS A 193 28.08 -6.64 -9.42
N LEU A 194 27.81 -7.76 -10.09
CA LEU A 194 26.57 -8.51 -9.95
C LEU A 194 26.37 -8.99 -8.50
N ILE A 195 27.41 -9.54 -7.85
CA ILE A 195 27.35 -9.99 -6.46
C ILE A 195 26.97 -8.84 -5.51
N VAL A 196 27.53 -7.65 -5.73
CA VAL A 196 27.19 -6.45 -4.94
C VAL A 196 25.72 -6.06 -5.10
N GLU A 197 25.19 -6.05 -6.33
CA GLU A 197 23.78 -5.73 -6.59
C GLU A 197 22.82 -6.76 -6.00
N ILE A 198 23.18 -8.06 -6.07
CA ILE A 198 22.41 -9.13 -5.42
C ILE A 198 22.32 -8.89 -3.91
N LYS A 199 23.42 -8.49 -3.27
CA LYS A 199 23.43 -8.19 -1.84
C LYS A 199 22.53 -6.99 -1.50
N LYS A 200 22.55 -5.93 -2.32
CA LYS A 200 21.64 -4.79 -2.14
C LYS A 200 20.17 -5.22 -2.24
N PHE A 201 19.83 -6.01 -3.25
CA PHE A 201 18.48 -6.55 -3.43
C PHE A 201 18.02 -7.37 -2.22
N SER A 202 18.84 -8.30 -1.73
CA SER A 202 18.53 -9.11 -0.56
C SER A 202 18.34 -8.27 0.71
N ASN A 203 19.17 -7.25 0.93
CA ASN A 203 19.05 -6.35 2.07
C ASN A 203 17.73 -5.56 2.06
N ILE A 204 17.26 -5.13 0.88
CA ILE A 204 15.98 -4.43 0.75
C ILE A 204 14.82 -5.33 1.21
N LEU A 205 14.76 -6.56 0.70
CA LEU A 205 13.69 -7.49 1.08
C LEU A 205 13.75 -7.87 2.56
N TYR A 206 14.95 -8.14 3.07
CA TYR A 206 15.13 -8.44 4.49
C TYR A 206 14.68 -7.27 5.39
N ALA A 207 15.00 -6.03 5.03
CA ALA A 207 14.56 -4.85 5.78
C ALA A 207 13.04 -4.70 5.76
N ILE A 208 12.38 -4.99 4.63
CA ILE A 208 10.92 -4.99 4.55
C ILE A 208 10.33 -6.04 5.51
N GLU A 209 10.83 -7.27 5.45
CA GLU A 209 10.32 -8.40 6.24
C GLU A 209 10.53 -8.23 7.74
N GLN A 210 11.70 -7.75 8.15
CA GLN A 210 12.10 -7.74 9.56
C GLN A 210 11.84 -6.42 10.27
N ASN A 211 11.72 -5.30 9.54
CA ASN A 211 11.54 -3.98 10.15
C ASN A 211 10.20 -3.35 9.78
N ILE A 212 9.88 -3.29 8.48
CA ILE A 212 8.70 -2.53 8.01
C ILE A 212 7.41 -3.27 8.35
N LEU A 213 7.28 -4.55 7.97
CA LEU A 213 6.05 -5.31 8.22
C LEU A 213 5.70 -5.42 9.71
N PRO A 214 6.64 -5.74 10.63
CA PRO A 214 6.32 -5.76 12.06
C PRO A 214 5.91 -4.39 12.60
N GLY A 215 6.55 -3.32 12.12
CA GLY A 215 6.20 -1.94 12.50
C GLY A 215 4.81 -1.51 12.02
N LEU A 216 4.35 -2.02 10.87
CA LEU A 216 2.98 -1.80 10.41
C LEU A 216 1.98 -2.57 11.26
N CYS A 217 2.31 -3.81 11.65
CA CYS A 217 1.44 -4.66 12.46
C CYS A 217 1.20 -4.09 13.86
N SER A 218 2.20 -3.46 14.48
CA SER A 218 2.05 -2.85 15.82
C SER A 218 1.13 -1.63 15.84
N GLY A 219 0.88 -1.01 14.69
CA GLY A 219 -0.03 0.13 14.54
C GLY A 219 -1.50 -0.26 14.33
N ILE A 220 -1.81 -1.56 14.19
CA ILE A 220 -3.19 -2.02 13.96
C ILE A 220 -3.94 -2.01 15.30
N PRO A 221 -5.09 -1.31 15.40
CA PRO A 221 -5.90 -1.33 16.62
C PRO A 221 -6.27 -2.75 17.02
N HIS A 222 -6.01 -3.11 18.28
CA HIS A 222 -6.47 -4.39 18.83
C HIS A 222 -7.97 -4.33 19.11
N ALA A 223 -8.65 -5.45 18.85
CA ALA A 223 -10.07 -5.63 19.17
C ALA A 223 -10.29 -5.79 20.68
#